data_AF-A0A0B7ABB5-F1
#
_entry.id   AF-A0A0B7ABB5-F1
#
_cell.length_a   1.000
_cell.length_b   1.000
_cell.length_c   1.000
_cell.angle_alpha   90.00
_cell.angle_beta   90.00
_cell.angle_gamma   90.00
#
_symmetry.space_group_name_H-M   'P 1'
#
loop_
_entity.id
_entity.type
_entity.pdbx_description
1 polymer ?
#
loop_
_entity_poly.entity_id
_entity_poly.type
_entity_poly.pdbx_seq_one_letter_code
_entity_poly.pdbx_strand_id
1 'polypeptide(L)'
;MSGQTVYVQFRYCPLCQLNHKQGKKHVYSKRHKEMVVGAVTKLLKKISEAKEFLKKPSVKDITWDQADQKFWCYICQEDVSKHRPNLTTFGNCVIELGGLLEHIAGVTTWKTPPSF
;
A
#
# COMPACT_ATOMS: atom_id res chain seq x y z
N MET A 1 -3.39 16.11 44.63
CA MET A 1 -2.34 16.48 43.66
C MET A 1 -2.41 15.47 42.52
N SER A 2 -3.26 15.73 41.53
CA SER A 2 -3.52 14.85 40.40
C SER A 2 -2.34 14.92 39.42
N GLY A 3 -1.52 13.87 39.39
CA GLY A 3 -0.42 13.76 38.43
C GLY A 3 -0.98 13.57 37.02
N GLN A 4 -0.90 14.61 36.19
CA GLN A 4 -1.15 14.48 34.76
C GLN A 4 0.01 13.72 34.12
N THR A 5 -0.25 12.51 33.64
CA THR A 5 0.64 11.77 32.78
C THR A 5 0.76 12.49 31.43
N VAL A 6 1.92 13.09 31.17
CA VAL A 6 2.25 13.66 29.86
C VAL A 6 2.52 12.51 28.89
N TYR A 7 1.57 12.23 27.99
CA TYR A 7 1.78 11.27 26.90
C TYR A 7 2.74 11.88 25.87
N VAL A 8 3.98 11.40 25.85
CA VAL A 8 4.96 11.81 24.84
C VAL A 8 4.62 11.08 23.53
N GLN A 9 4.14 11.82 22.53
CA GLN A 9 3.83 11.24 21.22
C GLN A 9 5.14 10.86 20.50
N PHE A 10 5.47 9.57 20.48
CA PHE A 10 6.60 9.08 19.70
C PHE A 10 6.17 8.91 18.24
N ARG A 11 6.73 9.74 17.35
CA ARG A 11 6.62 9.51 15.91
C ARG A 11 7.60 8.41 15.53
N TYR A 12 7.22 7.53 14.60
CA TYR A 12 8.09 6.52 14.00
C TYR A 12 8.27 6.76 12.51
N CYS A 13 9.37 6.26 11.96
CA CYS A 13 9.52 6.15 10.52
C CYS A 13 8.72 4.93 10.01
N PRO A 14 7.76 5.10 9.08
CA PRO A 14 6.93 4.00 8.61
C PRO A 14 7.72 2.93 7.85
N LEU A 15 8.83 3.33 7.23
CA LEU A 15 9.73 2.41 6.51
C LEU A 15 10.74 1.74 7.43
N CYS A 16 11.34 2.49 8.36
CA CYS A 16 12.42 1.96 9.20
C CYS A 16 11.94 1.37 10.54
N GLN A 17 10.71 1.67 10.96
CA GLN A 17 10.17 1.35 12.30
C GLN A 17 11.05 1.87 13.45
N LEU A 18 11.82 2.93 13.19
CA LEU A 18 12.68 3.59 14.17
C LEU A 18 11.96 4.78 14.79
N ASN A 19 12.06 4.91 16.11
CA ASN A 19 11.55 6.07 16.85
C ASN A 19 12.37 7.32 16.48
N HIS A 20 11.70 8.43 16.18
CA HIS A 20 12.34 9.72 15.87
C HIS A 20 13.08 10.35 17.07
N LYS A 21 13.20 9.68 18.24
CA LYS A 21 14.05 10.11 19.37
C LYS A 21 15.50 10.47 18.98
N GLN A 22 16.03 9.92 17.87
CA GLN A 22 17.36 10.22 17.33
C GLN A 22 17.36 11.38 16.31
N GLY A 23 16.23 12.07 16.16
CA GLY A 23 16.00 13.14 15.17
C GLY A 23 15.73 12.62 13.75
N LYS A 24 15.44 13.56 12.85
CA LYS A 24 15.20 13.27 11.42
C LYS A 24 16.44 12.77 10.67
N LYS A 25 17.63 12.74 11.30
CA LYS A 25 18.89 12.33 10.64
C LYS A 25 18.83 10.93 10.03
N HIS A 26 18.02 10.02 10.59
CA HIS A 26 17.92 8.66 10.08
C HIS A 26 17.41 8.57 8.63
N VAL A 27 16.64 9.56 8.13
CA VAL A 27 16.14 9.55 6.74
C VAL A 27 17.28 9.64 5.72
N TYR A 28 18.44 10.16 6.14
CA TYR A 28 19.64 10.23 5.31
C TYR A 28 20.54 8.99 5.43
N SER A 29 20.22 8.06 6.34
CA SER A 29 21.00 6.84 6.54
C SER A 29 20.95 5.92 5.32
N LYS A 30 22.03 5.15 5.11
CA LYS A 30 22.09 4.12 4.07
C LYS A 30 20.90 3.15 4.17
N ARG A 31 20.58 2.70 5.39
CA ARG A 31 19.45 1.81 5.66
C ARG A 31 18.12 2.40 5.20
N HIS A 32 17.85 3.67 5.48
CA HIS A 32 16.59 4.30 5.05
C HIS A 32 16.50 4.34 3.52
N LYS A 33 17.57 4.74 2.84
CA LYS A 33 17.64 4.79 1.38
C LYS A 33 17.40 3.41 0.76
N GLU A 34 18.02 2.36 1.30
CA GLU A 34 17.82 0.97 0.85
C GLU A 34 16.37 0.52 1.04
N MET A 35 15.75 0.85 2.17
CA MET A 35 14.34 0.54 2.43
C MET A 35 13.41 1.26 1.44
N VAL A 36 13.67 2.54 1.13
CA VAL A 36 12.93 3.29 0.11
C VAL A 36 13.07 2.64 -1.25
N VAL A 37 14.30 2.33 -1.69
CA VAL A 37 14.55 1.67 -2.98
C VAL A 37 13.83 0.32 -3.05
N GLY A 38 13.89 -0.48 -1.98
CA GLY A 38 13.18 -1.76 -1.91
C GLY A 38 11.66 -1.60 -1.98
N ALA A 39 11.08 -0.62 -1.29
CA ALA A 39 9.65 -0.34 -1.32
C ALA A 39 9.19 0.09 -2.73
N VAL A 40 9.93 1.01 -3.36
CA VAL A 40 9.64 1.49 -4.73
C VAL A 40 9.79 0.35 -5.74
N THR A 41 10.83 -0.47 -5.63
CA THR A 41 11.05 -1.62 -6.53
C THR A 41 9.90 -2.64 -6.44
N LYS A 42 9.43 -2.95 -5.23
CA LYS A 42 8.27 -3.83 -5.03
C LYS A 42 7.00 -3.27 -5.66
N LEU A 43 6.77 -1.96 -5.56
CA LEU A 43 5.63 -1.30 -6.19
C LEU A 43 5.74 -1.32 -7.72
N LEU A 44 6.92 -1.02 -8.27
CA LEU A 44 7.16 -1.07 -9.71
C LEU A 44 6.90 -2.46 -10.27
N LYS A 45 7.29 -3.53 -9.55
CA LYS A 45 6.98 -4.91 -9.96
C LYS A 45 5.47 -5.15 -10.08
N LYS A 46 4.68 -4.68 -9.11
CA LYS A 46 3.20 -4.77 -9.14
C LYS A 46 2.62 -3.97 -10.31
N ILE A 47 3.15 -2.77 -10.58
CA ILE A 47 2.72 -1.96 -11.73
C ILE A 47 3.02 -2.68 -13.05
N SER A 48 4.20 -3.31 -13.17
CA SER A 48 4.54 -4.10 -14.36
C SER A 48 3.59 -5.29 -14.55
N GLU A 49 3.27 -6.02 -13.49
CA GLU A 49 2.25 -7.10 -13.51
C GLU A 49 0.90 -6.57 -13.99
N ALA A 50 0.46 -5.41 -13.47
CA ALA A 50 -0.78 -4.77 -13.88
C ALA A 50 -0.77 -4.32 -15.36
N LYS A 51 0.36 -3.81 -15.85
CA LYS A 51 0.52 -3.43 -17.26
C LYS A 51 0.42 -4.63 -18.20
N GLU A 52 1.04 -5.76 -17.84
CA GLU A 52 0.92 -6.98 -18.64
C GLU A 52 -0.52 -7.51 -18.64
N PHE A 53 -1.21 -7.45 -17.49
CA PHE A 53 -2.62 -7.80 -17.40
C PHE A 53 -3.51 -6.92 -18.29
N LEU A 54 -3.26 -5.61 -18.34
CA LEU A 54 -4.04 -4.69 -19.19
C LEU A 54 -3.94 -5.00 -20.70
N LYS A 55 -2.88 -5.70 -21.15
CA LYS A 55 -2.80 -6.16 -22.55
C LYS A 55 -3.81 -7.25 -22.88
N LYS A 56 -4.21 -8.04 -21.88
CA LYS A 56 -5.15 -9.16 -22.00
C LYS A 56 -5.98 -9.28 -20.72
N PRO A 57 -6.95 -8.37 -20.51
CA PRO A 57 -7.75 -8.38 -19.29
C PRO A 57 -8.58 -9.67 -19.23
N SER A 58 -8.61 -10.31 -18.06
CA SER A 58 -9.44 -11.48 -17.82
C SER A 58 -10.31 -11.29 -16.58
N VAL A 59 -11.58 -11.66 -16.71
CA VAL A 59 -12.49 -11.83 -15.59
C VAL A 59 -12.43 -13.30 -15.17
N LYS A 60 -12.26 -13.56 -13.88
CA LYS A 60 -12.21 -14.93 -13.35
C LYS A 60 -13.35 -15.13 -12.35
N ASP A 61 -13.98 -16.29 -12.42
CA ASP A 61 -14.72 -16.88 -11.32
C ASP A 61 -13.72 -17.36 -10.27
N ILE A 62 -13.14 -16.41 -9.53
CA ILE A 62 -12.26 -16.71 -8.41
C ILE A 62 -13.09 -16.86 -7.13
N THR A 63 -12.66 -17.80 -6.28
CA THR A 63 -13.30 -18.05 -4.99
C THR A 63 -13.17 -16.83 -4.09
N TRP A 64 -14.08 -16.68 -3.11
CA TRP A 64 -14.08 -15.54 -2.19
C TRP A 64 -12.72 -15.31 -1.51
N ASP A 65 -12.02 -16.38 -1.12
CA ASP A 65 -10.68 -16.32 -0.52
C ASP A 65 -9.62 -15.70 -1.44
N GLN A 66 -9.77 -15.87 -2.76
CA GLN A 66 -8.87 -15.29 -3.75
C GLN A 66 -9.23 -13.82 -4.06
N ALA A 67 -10.49 -13.44 -3.86
CA ALA A 67 -10.98 -12.07 -4.06
C ALA A 67 -10.51 -11.09 -2.96
N ASP A 68 -10.38 -11.53 -1.70
CA ASP A 68 -9.95 -10.67 -0.57
C ASP A 68 -8.41 -10.56 -0.42
N GLN A 69 -7.63 -10.98 -1.42
CA GLN A 69 -6.18 -10.77 -1.38
C GLN A 69 -5.86 -9.28 -1.30
N LYS A 70 -5.06 -8.89 -0.30
CA LYS A 70 -4.57 -7.52 -0.10
C LYS A 70 -3.06 -7.45 -0.23
N PHE A 71 -2.54 -6.27 -0.48
CA PHE A 71 -1.12 -5.98 -0.40
C PHE A 71 -0.88 -4.66 0.32
N TRP A 72 0.22 -4.59 1.07
CA TRP A 72 0.64 -3.36 1.73
C TRP A 72 1.21 -2.36 0.72
N CYS A 73 0.64 -1.15 0.67
CA CYS A 73 1.23 -0.02 -0.05
C CYS A 73 2.12 0.80 0.89
N TYR A 74 3.43 0.79 0.67
CA TYR A 74 4.37 1.57 1.50
C TYR A 74 4.24 3.09 1.33
N ILE A 75 3.66 3.57 0.22
CA ILE A 75 3.46 5.00 -0.04
C ILE A 75 2.26 5.52 0.74
N CYS A 76 1.12 4.84 0.59
CA CYS A 76 -0.14 5.23 1.25
C CYS A 76 -0.26 4.71 2.70
N GLN A 77 0.58 3.74 3.08
CA GLN A 77 0.59 3.08 4.39
C GLN A 77 -0.75 2.43 4.74
N GLU A 78 -1.29 1.68 3.79
CA GLU A 78 -2.55 0.98 3.94
C GLU A 78 -2.53 -0.36 3.20
N ASP A 79 -3.41 -1.26 3.63
CA ASP A 79 -3.72 -2.50 2.94
C ASP A 79 -4.66 -2.22 1.77
N VAL A 80 -4.17 -2.47 0.56
CA VAL A 80 -4.88 -2.24 -0.69
C VAL A 80 -5.38 -3.58 -1.23
N SER A 81 -6.66 -3.65 -1.61
CA SER A 81 -7.22 -4.81 -2.30
C SER A 81 -6.46 -5.07 -3.61
N LYS A 82 -6.00 -6.29 -3.81
CA LYS A 82 -5.31 -6.69 -5.04
C LYS A 82 -6.31 -6.85 -6.19
N HIS A 83 -7.39 -7.58 -5.94
CA HIS A 83 -8.46 -7.84 -6.90
C HIS A 83 -9.69 -6.99 -6.59
N ARG A 84 -10.64 -6.90 -7.54
CA ARG A 84 -11.89 -6.19 -7.30
C ARG A 84 -13.12 -7.05 -7.56
N PRO A 85 -13.91 -7.39 -6.53
CA PRO A 85 -15.18 -8.06 -6.74
C PRO A 85 -16.15 -7.09 -7.41
N ASN A 86 -16.90 -7.59 -8.38
CA ASN A 86 -17.91 -6.85 -9.10
C ASN A 86 -19.19 -7.69 -9.18
N LEU A 87 -20.33 -7.05 -8.96
CA LEU A 87 -21.64 -7.67 -9.07
C LEU A 87 -22.19 -7.36 -10.47
N THR A 88 -22.33 -8.40 -11.29
CA THR A 88 -22.93 -8.26 -12.62
C THR A 88 -24.31 -8.90 -12.64
N THR A 89 -25.12 -8.58 -13.65
CA THR A 89 -26.41 -9.22 -13.90
C THR A 89 -26.29 -10.75 -14.08
N PHE A 90 -25.10 -11.24 -14.41
CA PHE A 90 -24.81 -12.66 -14.65
C PHE A 90 -24.16 -13.37 -13.44
N GLY A 91 -23.98 -12.68 -12.32
CA GLY A 91 -23.38 -13.23 -11.10
C GLY A 91 -22.21 -12.40 -10.56
N ASN A 92 -21.66 -12.86 -9.43
CA ASN A 92 -20.47 -12.29 -8.82
C ASN A 92 -19.26 -12.66 -9.66
N CYS A 93 -18.51 -11.67 -10.13
CA CYS A 93 -17.24 -11.90 -10.80
C CYS A 93 -16.14 -11.08 -10.12
N VAL A 94 -14.88 -11.37 -10.44
CA VAL A 94 -13.77 -10.59 -9.91
C VAL A 94 -12.85 -10.17 -11.03
N ILE A 95 -12.56 -8.87 -11.03
CA ILE A 95 -11.60 -8.26 -11.93
C ILE A 95 -10.22 -8.49 -11.35
N GLU A 96 -9.42 -9.28 -12.05
CA GLU A 96 -8.05 -9.54 -11.66
C GLU A 96 -7.24 -8.23 -11.66
N LEU A 97 -6.43 -8.00 -10.61
CA LEU A 97 -5.69 -6.76 -10.39
C LEU A 97 -6.55 -5.46 -10.34
N GLY A 98 -7.88 -5.55 -10.31
CA GLY A 98 -8.76 -4.38 -10.34
C GLY A 98 -8.51 -3.41 -9.18
N GLY A 99 -8.34 -3.91 -7.96
CA GLY A 99 -8.09 -3.06 -6.79
C GLY A 99 -6.70 -2.39 -6.83
N LEU A 100 -5.69 -3.09 -7.36
CA LEU A 100 -4.38 -2.48 -7.63
C LEU A 100 -4.49 -1.36 -8.67
N LEU A 101 -5.24 -1.59 -9.76
CA LEU A 101 -5.46 -0.62 -10.83
C LEU A 101 -6.18 0.63 -10.34
N GLU A 102 -7.26 0.46 -9.57
CA GLU A 102 -7.99 1.57 -8.92
C GLU A 102 -7.07 2.38 -8.01
N HIS A 103 -6.19 1.70 -7.27
CA HIS A 103 -5.25 2.36 -6.37
C HIS A 103 -4.17 3.17 -7.08
N ILE A 104 -3.56 2.63 -8.14
CA ILE A 104 -2.55 3.37 -8.93
C ILE A 104 -3.16 4.44 -9.82
N ALA A 105 -4.44 4.35 -10.16
CA ALA A 105 -5.14 5.38 -10.92
C ALA A 105 -5.58 6.57 -10.04
N GLY A 106 -5.34 6.50 -8.72
CA GLY A 106 -5.73 7.55 -7.77
C GLY A 106 -7.24 7.63 -7.53
N VAL A 107 -8.02 6.65 -8.01
CA VAL A 107 -9.47 6.56 -7.80
C VAL A 107 -9.77 6.30 -6.33
N THR A 108 -8.89 5.56 -5.65
CA THR A 108 -8.77 5.62 -4.19
C THR A 108 -7.77 6.71 -3.83
N THR A 109 -8.24 7.76 -3.16
CA THR A 109 -7.47 8.94 -2.73
C THR A 109 -5.97 8.69 -2.51
N TRP A 110 -5.11 9.14 -3.44
CA TRP A 110 -3.68 9.25 -3.14
C TRP A 110 -3.52 10.28 -2.03
N LYS A 111 -3.37 9.80 -0.80
CA LYS A 111 -2.92 10.64 0.32
C LYS A 111 -1.54 11.14 -0.05
N THR A 112 -1.31 12.45 0.09
CA THR A 112 0.03 13.03 -0.02
C THR A 112 0.99 12.19 0.81
N PRO A 113 2.12 11.72 0.24
CA PRO A 113 3.07 10.91 0.99
C PRO A 113 3.48 11.72 2.24
N PRO A 114 3.56 11.06 3.42
CA PRO A 114 3.83 11.78 4.65
C PRO A 114 5.13 12.58 4.48
N SER A 115 5.06 13.87 4.81
CA SER A 115 6.22 14.74 4.84
C SER A 115 7.23 14.14 5.83
N PHE A 116 8.36 13.66 5.28
CA PHE A 116 9.47 13.09 6.03
C PHE A 116 10.18 14.18 6.87
#